data_AF-A0A420M4K6-F1
#
_entry.id   AF-A0A420M4K6-F1
#
_cell.length_a   1.000
_cell.length_b   1.000
_cell.length_c   1.000
_cell.angle_alpha   90.00
_cell.angle_beta   90.00
_cell.angle_gamma   90.00
#
_symmetry.space_group_name_H-M   'P 1'
#
loop_
_entity.id
_entity.type
_entity.pdbx_description
1 polymer ?
#
loop_
_entity_poly.entity_id
_entity_poly.type
_entity_poly.pdbx_seq_one_letter_code
_entity_poly.pdbx_strand_id
1 'polypeptide(L)'
;MGGIVAQRSPGQTDRIVARYSATLGSRDDQNPYTAELEAIAMALRCMPDGLQCRELTVLSSSQSSLKAIARPQQQSGQTSIRQIYEHIERLRKGNNRVKMIWVPSRDDDLSMSREAKRQAKKATRAGCTPQSLP
;
A
#
# COMPACT_ATOMS: atom_id res chain seq x y z
N MET A 1 9.45 4.83 3.89
CA MET A 1 8.02 4.62 3.54
C MET A 1 7.33 3.98 4.74
N GLY A 2 6.04 4.24 4.94
CA GLY A 2 5.29 3.59 6.01
C GLY A 2 3.79 3.70 5.81
N GLY A 3 3.06 2.84 6.51
CA GLY A 3 1.62 2.71 6.37
C GLY A 3 0.99 1.98 7.54
N ILE A 4 -0.34 1.89 7.48
CA ILE A 4 -1.14 1.16 8.47
C ILE A 4 -2.07 0.20 7.75
N VAL A 5 -2.34 -0.90 8.42
CA VAL A 5 -3.39 -1.84 8.05
C VAL A 5 -4.44 -1.74 9.14
N ALA A 6 -5.67 -1.38 8.77
CA ALA A 6 -6.80 -1.35 9.69
C ALA A 6 -7.93 -2.21 9.15
N GLN A 7 -8.56 -2.97 10.04
CA GLN A 7 -9.78 -3.71 9.78
C GLN A 7 -10.95 -2.84 10.22
N ARG A 8 -11.88 -2.61 9.29
CA ARG A 8 -13.10 -1.85 9.54
C ARG A 8 -14.31 -2.76 9.43
N SER A 9 -15.07 -2.87 10.52
CA SER A 9 -16.34 -3.58 10.58
C SER A 9 -17.48 -2.57 10.75
N PRO A 10 -18.64 -2.73 10.08
CA PRO A 10 -19.77 -1.82 10.25
C PRO A 10 -20.17 -1.70 11.73
N GLY A 11 -20.27 -0.47 12.23
CA GLY A 11 -20.65 -0.19 13.63
C GLY A 11 -19.52 -0.35 14.66
N GLN A 12 -18.29 -0.66 14.25
CA GLN A 12 -17.13 -0.79 15.14
C GLN A 12 -16.03 0.21 14.80
N THR A 13 -15.25 0.63 15.81
CA THR A 13 -14.05 1.44 15.61
C THR A 13 -12.99 0.65 14.83
N ASP A 14 -12.29 1.35 13.93
CA ASP A 14 -11.25 0.77 13.08
C ASP A 14 -10.17 0.11 13.94
N ARG A 15 -10.02 -1.22 13.82
CA ARG A 15 -8.99 -1.98 14.53
C ARG A 15 -7.72 -1.94 13.71
N ILE A 16 -6.67 -1.29 14.22
CA ILE A 16 -5.33 -1.35 13.60
C ILE A 16 -4.80 -2.78 13.73
N VAL A 17 -4.61 -3.44 12.59
CA VAL A 17 -4.09 -4.81 12.48
C VAL A 17 -2.56 -4.78 12.40
N ALA A 18 -1.99 -3.76 11.76
CA ALA A 18 -0.55 -3.63 11.60
C ALA A 18 -0.14 -2.17 11.35
N ARG A 19 1.08 -1.83 11.78
CA ARG A 19 1.81 -0.64 11.36
C ARG A 19 3.13 -1.09 10.76
N TYR A 20 3.53 -0.50 9.65
CA TYR A 20 4.81 -0.81 9.04
C TYR A 20 5.54 0.47 8.67
N SER A 21 6.86 0.43 8.78
CA SER A 21 7.72 1.37 8.09
C SER A 21 9.00 0.68 7.63
N ALA A 22 9.41 1.02 6.41
CA ALA A 22 10.59 0.48 5.76
C ALA A 22 11.42 1.64 5.20
N THR A 23 12.74 1.56 5.38
CA THR A 23 13.69 2.48 4.75
C THR A 23 14.00 1.96 3.36
N LEU A 24 13.62 2.72 2.34
CA LEU A 24 13.83 2.33 0.93
C LEU A 24 15.17 2.84 0.37
N GLY A 25 15.84 3.75 1.07
CA GLY A 25 17.10 4.38 0.65
C GLY A 25 17.19 5.84 1.07
N SER A 26 18.26 6.53 0.67
CA SER A 26 18.37 7.98 0.84
C SER A 26 17.27 8.71 0.07
N ARG A 27 16.89 9.90 0.54
CA ARG A 27 15.91 10.75 -0.15
C ARG A 27 16.38 11.15 -1.55
N ASP A 28 17.69 11.23 -1.74
CA ASP A 28 18.30 11.63 -3.01
C ASP A 28 18.26 10.50 -4.06
N ASP A 29 18.14 9.25 -3.60
CA ASP A 29 18.11 8.05 -4.46
C ASP A 29 16.68 7.53 -4.71
N GLN A 30 15.70 7.97 -3.92
CA GLN A 30 14.35 7.40 -3.92
C GLN A 30 13.27 8.38 -4.38
N ASN A 31 12.64 8.05 -5.51
CA ASN A 31 11.47 8.78 -6.03
C ASN A 31 10.21 8.43 -5.20
N PRO A 32 9.36 9.39 -4.82
CA PRO A 32 8.05 9.15 -4.22
C PRO A 32 7.21 8.06 -4.92
N TYR A 33 7.38 7.89 -6.22
CA TYR A 33 6.81 6.80 -7.01
C TYR A 33 7.20 5.40 -6.51
N THR A 34 8.50 5.15 -6.24
CA THR A 34 8.97 3.84 -5.74
C THR A 34 8.39 3.55 -4.36
N ALA A 35 8.26 4.58 -3.51
CA ALA A 35 7.64 4.44 -2.20
C ALA A 35 6.16 4.05 -2.28
N GLU A 36 5.42 4.60 -3.25
CA GLU A 36 4.02 4.25 -3.49
C GLU A 36 3.86 2.80 -3.99
N LEU A 37 4.72 2.34 -4.90
CA LEU A 37 4.73 0.94 -5.34
C LEU A 37 5.00 -0.03 -4.18
N GLU A 38 6.00 0.27 -3.36
CA GLU A 38 6.34 -0.52 -2.17
C GLU A 38 5.20 -0.51 -1.14
N ALA A 39 4.49 0.61 -0.99
CA ALA A 39 3.34 0.71 -0.10
C ALA A 39 2.19 -0.21 -0.55
N ILE A 40 1.92 -0.25 -1.86
CA ILE A 40 0.92 -1.15 -2.45
C ILE A 40 1.33 -2.61 -2.28
N ALA A 41 2.60 -2.94 -2.57
CA ALA A 41 3.14 -4.29 -2.37
C ALA A 41 2.97 -4.76 -0.92
N MET A 42 3.34 -3.91 0.03
CA MET A 42 3.22 -4.21 1.46
C MET A 42 1.76 -4.36 1.90
N ALA A 43 0.85 -3.50 1.44
CA ALA A 43 -0.57 -3.60 1.76
C ALA A 43 -1.15 -4.96 1.31
N LEU A 44 -0.78 -5.42 0.11
CA LEU A 44 -1.19 -6.73 -0.41
C LEU A 44 -0.52 -7.90 0.31
N ARG A 45 0.75 -7.74 0.72
CA ARG A 45 1.48 -8.72 1.54
C ARG A 45 0.80 -8.96 2.88
N CYS A 46 0.36 -7.89 3.54
CA CYS A 46 -0.28 -7.95 4.86
C CYS A 46 -1.71 -8.54 4.84
N MET A 47 -2.27 -8.86 3.67
CA MET A 47 -3.58 -9.52 3.59
C MET A 47 -3.49 -10.98 4.07
N PRO A 48 -4.42 -11.46 4.91
CA PRO A 48 -4.40 -12.82 5.46
C PRO A 48 -4.41 -13.90 4.37
N ASP A 49 -3.62 -14.97 4.52
CA ASP A 49 -3.54 -16.09 3.56
C ASP A 49 -4.86 -16.87 3.41
N GLY A 50 -5.74 -16.82 4.40
CA GLY A 50 -7.05 -17.49 4.40
C GLY A 50 -8.20 -16.64 3.86
N LEU A 51 -7.95 -15.45 3.33
CA LEU A 51 -9.01 -14.61 2.78
C LEU A 51 -9.61 -15.29 1.54
N GLN A 52 -10.94 -15.41 1.46
CA GLN A 52 -11.62 -16.03 0.33
C GLN A 52 -12.88 -15.28 -0.10
N CYS A 53 -13.15 -15.33 -1.41
CA CYS A 53 -14.34 -14.76 -2.05
C CYS A 53 -14.60 -13.29 -1.68
N ARG A 54 -13.54 -12.48 -1.55
CA ARG A 54 -13.62 -11.04 -1.27
C ARG A 54 -13.27 -10.18 -2.47
N GLU A 55 -13.86 -9.00 -2.51
CA GLU A 55 -13.41 -7.90 -3.35
C GLU A 55 -12.52 -6.96 -2.52
N LEU A 56 -11.28 -6.79 -2.96
CA LEU A 56 -10.26 -5.96 -2.34
C LEU A 56 -10.01 -4.74 -3.19
N THR A 57 -10.17 -3.55 -2.63
CA THR A 57 -9.93 -2.29 -3.35
C THR A 57 -8.76 -1.55 -2.74
N VAL A 58 -7.69 -1.37 -3.52
CA VAL A 58 -6.55 -0.52 -3.18
C VAL A 58 -6.83 0.90 -3.67
N LEU A 59 -6.85 1.85 -2.75
CA LEU A 59 -6.96 3.27 -3.06
C LEU A 59 -5.57 3.90 -3.04
N SER A 60 -5.20 4.62 -4.10
CA SER A 60 -3.93 5.35 -4.14
C SER A 60 -4.11 6.74 -4.75
N SER A 61 -3.41 7.72 -4.17
CA SER A 61 -3.29 9.06 -4.75
C SER A 61 -2.24 9.17 -5.85
N SER A 62 -1.45 8.13 -6.06
CA SER A 62 -0.36 8.10 -7.03
C SER A 62 -0.83 7.52 -8.36
N GLN A 63 -1.31 8.40 -9.24
CA GLN A 63 -1.77 8.00 -10.58
C GLN A 63 -0.63 7.35 -11.40
N SER A 64 0.61 7.79 -11.21
CA SER A 64 1.78 7.22 -11.89
C SER A 64 2.03 5.77 -11.49
N SER A 65 1.91 5.45 -10.20
CA SER A 65 2.09 4.08 -9.68
C SER A 65 1.01 3.14 -10.23
N LEU A 66 -0.25 3.59 -10.23
CA LEU A 66 -1.35 2.81 -10.80
C LEU A 66 -1.20 2.60 -12.31
N LYS A 67 -0.74 3.60 -13.05
CA LYS A 67 -0.42 3.45 -14.48
C LYS A 67 0.72 2.45 -14.71
N ALA A 68 1.75 2.46 -13.88
CA ALA A 68 2.87 1.53 -13.99
C ALA A 68 2.46 0.08 -13.69
N ILE A 69 1.59 -0.13 -12.71
CA ILE A 69 1.00 -1.45 -12.43
C ILE A 69 0.09 -1.88 -13.59
N ALA A 70 -0.72 -0.98 -14.16
CA ALA A 70 -1.60 -1.32 -15.28
C ALA A 70 -0.83 -1.61 -16.58
N ARG A 71 0.36 -1.03 -16.75
CA ARG A 71 1.24 -1.21 -17.91
C ARG A 71 2.68 -1.41 -17.44
N PRO A 72 3.04 -2.61 -16.98
CA PRO A 72 4.39 -2.91 -16.54
C PRO A 72 5.32 -2.95 -17.76
N GLN A 73 5.88 -1.80 -18.13
CA GLN A 73 6.90 -1.62 -19.17
C GLN A 73 8.25 -1.28 -18.52
N GLN A 74 9.22 -0.72 -19.25
CA GLN A 74 10.57 -0.38 -18.76
C GLN A 74 10.62 0.81 -17.77
N GLN A 75 9.82 0.79 -16.70
CA GLN A 75 9.87 1.77 -15.63
C GLN A 75 10.69 1.25 -14.44
N SER A 76 11.31 2.15 -13.67
CA SER A 76 11.95 1.81 -12.40
C SER A 76 10.95 1.15 -11.43
N GLY A 77 11.42 0.39 -10.44
CA GLY A 77 10.52 -0.28 -9.48
C GLY A 77 9.90 -1.61 -9.97
N GLN A 78 10.50 -2.26 -10.98
CA GLN A 78 10.03 -3.57 -11.47
C GLN A 78 9.99 -4.65 -10.37
N THR A 79 10.92 -4.61 -9.41
CA THR A 79 10.92 -5.52 -8.27
C THR A 79 9.62 -5.39 -7.46
N SER A 80 9.23 -4.17 -7.11
CA SER A 80 8.00 -3.87 -6.38
C SER A 80 6.76 -4.24 -7.21
N ILE A 81 6.75 -3.91 -8.50
CA ILE A 81 5.66 -4.29 -9.42
C ILE A 81 5.50 -5.81 -9.50
N ARG A 82 6.60 -6.56 -9.59
CA ARG A 82 6.57 -8.02 -9.57
C ARG A 82 5.98 -8.56 -8.26
N GLN A 83 6.41 -8.03 -7.12
CA GLN A 83 5.87 -8.41 -5.80
C GLN A 83 4.37 -8.12 -5.69
N ILE A 84 3.89 -7.00 -6.23
CA ILE A 84 2.46 -6.67 -6.32
C ILE A 84 1.71 -7.80 -7.04
N TYR A 85 2.18 -8.22 -8.21
CA TYR A 85 1.55 -9.30 -8.96
C TYR A 85 1.62 -10.65 -8.24
N GLU A 86 2.75 -10.99 -7.62
CA GLU A 86 2.90 -12.21 -6.82
C GLU A 86 1.87 -12.26 -5.67
N HIS A 87 1.67 -11.13 -4.97
CA HIS A 87 0.68 -11.03 -3.91
C HIS A 87 -0.77 -11.04 -4.42
N ILE A 88 -1.05 -10.43 -5.58
CA ILE A 88 -2.37 -10.51 -6.23
C ILE A 88 -2.69 -11.95 -6.61
N GLU A 89 -1.75 -12.67 -7.22
CA GLU A 89 -1.95 -14.08 -7.58
C GLU A 89 -2.15 -14.96 -6.35
N ARG A 90 -1.39 -14.72 -5.26
CA ARG A 90 -1.64 -15.38 -3.97
C ARG A 90 -3.08 -15.18 -3.50
N LEU A 91 -3.60 -13.95 -3.54
CA LEU A 91 -4.98 -13.64 -3.16
C LEU A 91 -6.00 -14.24 -4.14
N ARG A 92 -5.68 -14.30 -5.43
CA ARG A 92 -6.56 -14.86 -6.47
C ARG A 92 -6.81 -16.36 -6.28
N LYS A 93 -5.86 -17.11 -5.70
CA LYS A 93 -6.05 -18.52 -5.31
C LYS A 93 -7.23 -18.72 -4.35
N GLY A 94 -7.56 -17.71 -3.53
CA GLY A 94 -8.74 -17.70 -2.67
C GLY A 94 -10.02 -17.19 -3.33
N ASN A 95 -10.07 -17.09 -4.67
CA ASN A 95 -11.16 -16.47 -5.42
C ASN A 95 -11.43 -15.00 -5.04
N ASN A 96 -10.39 -14.29 -4.57
CA ASN A 96 -10.47 -12.87 -4.30
C ASN A 96 -10.25 -12.06 -5.58
N ARG A 97 -10.90 -10.90 -5.68
CA ARG A 97 -10.74 -9.94 -6.78
C ARG A 97 -10.05 -8.71 -6.24
N VAL A 98 -8.90 -8.34 -6.79
CA VAL A 98 -8.20 -7.10 -6.44
C VAL A 98 -8.50 -6.04 -7.49
N LYS A 99 -8.99 -4.89 -7.05
CA LYS A 99 -9.17 -3.68 -7.85
C LYS A 99 -8.27 -2.57 -7.29
N MET A 100 -7.82 -1.70 -8.18
CA MET A 100 -7.05 -0.52 -7.80
C MET A 100 -7.75 0.72 -8.35
N ILE A 101 -7.98 1.71 -7.50
CA ILE A 101 -8.70 2.93 -7.85
C ILE A 101 -7.81 4.13 -7.51
N TRP A 102 -7.67 5.02 -8.48
CA TRP A 102 -7.04 6.31 -8.26
C TRP A 102 -8.01 7.24 -7.53
N VAL A 103 -7.54 7.84 -6.44
CA VAL A 103 -8.30 8.84 -5.67
C VAL A 103 -7.46 10.11 -5.56
N PRO A 104 -7.95 11.29 -5.96
CA PRO A 104 -7.16 12.51 -5.89
C PRO A 104 -6.76 12.82 -4.44
N SER A 105 -5.54 13.29 -4.21
CA SER A 105 -5.04 13.59 -2.84
C SER A 105 -5.84 14.71 -2.13
N ARG A 106 -6.74 15.42 -2.81
CA ARG A 106 -7.61 16.46 -2.24
C ARG A 106 -8.97 15.92 -1.77
N ASP A 107 -9.31 14.68 -2.13
CA ASP A 107 -10.45 13.96 -1.54
C ASP A 107 -10.06 13.47 -0.14
N ASP A 108 -10.00 14.45 0.75
CA ASP A 108 -9.74 14.29 2.17
C ASP A 108 -10.99 13.74 2.92
N ASP A 109 -12.11 13.53 2.22
CA ASP A 109 -13.35 12.98 2.79
C ASP A 109 -13.21 11.52 3.22
N LEU A 110 -12.25 10.79 2.63
CA LEU A 110 -11.90 9.45 3.07
C LEU A 110 -10.92 9.51 4.24
N SER A 111 -11.44 9.29 5.45
CA SER A 111 -10.65 9.14 6.69
C SER A 111 -9.41 8.25 6.52
N MET A 112 -9.54 7.16 5.75
CA MET A 112 -8.46 6.22 5.43
C MET A 112 -7.30 6.87 4.63
N SER A 113 -7.60 7.73 3.66
CA SER A 113 -6.60 8.42 2.84
C SER A 113 -5.80 9.43 3.66
N ARG A 114 -6.48 10.17 4.56
CA ARG A 114 -5.82 11.08 5.52
C ARG A 114 -4.88 10.32 6.45
N GLU A 115 -5.32 9.18 6.95
CA GLU A 115 -4.53 8.35 7.85
C GLU A 115 -3.29 7.76 7.15
N ALA A 116 -3.46 7.20 5.96
CA ALA A 116 -2.34 6.69 5.16
C ALA A 116 -1.28 7.78 4.91
N LYS A 117 -1.72 8.98 4.50
CA LYS A 117 -0.84 10.14 4.28
C LYS A 117 -0.12 10.58 5.56
N ARG A 118 -0.81 10.57 6.70
CA ARG A 118 -0.22 10.89 8.01
C ARG A 118 0.89 9.90 8.38
N GLN A 119 0.68 8.63 8.12
CA GLN A 119 1.63 7.56 8.47
C GLN A 119 2.85 7.57 7.55
N ALA A 120 2.63 7.79 6.25
CA ALA A 120 3.72 8.00 5.30
C ALA A 120 4.62 9.18 5.73
N LYS A 121 4.01 10.34 6.07
CA LYS A 121 4.73 11.52 6.58
C LYS A 121 5.48 11.25 7.88
N LYS A 122 4.87 10.49 8.80
CA LYS A 122 5.50 10.13 10.07
C LYS A 122 6.76 9.27 9.82
N ALA A 123 6.67 8.30 8.92
CA ALA A 123 7.78 7.41 8.57
C ALA A 123 8.94 8.10 7.84
N THR A 124 8.75 9.32 7.33
CA THR A 124 9.80 10.12 6.67
C THR A 124 10.38 11.22 7.55
N ARG A 125 9.98 11.34 8.83
CA ARG A 125 10.56 12.33 9.76
C ARG A 125 11.99 11.93 10.14
N ALA A 126 12.86 12.91 10.28
CA ALA A 126 14.23 12.72 10.74
C ALA A 126 14.24 12.03 12.12
N GLY A 127 15.10 11.02 12.29
CA GLY A 127 15.24 10.27 13.55
C GLY A 127 14.20 9.15 13.77
N CYS A 128 13.30 8.89 12.82
CA CYS A 128 12.40 7.73 12.93
C CYS A 128 13.13 6.42 12.61
N THR A 129 13.01 5.44 13.51
CA THR A 129 13.45 4.06 13.28
C THR A 129 12.36 3.27 12.55
N PRO A 130 12.72 2.38 11.61
CA PRO A 130 11.74 1.52 10.94
C PRO A 130 11.07 0.59 11.95
N GLN A 131 9.73 0.58 11.92
CA GLN A 131 8.90 -0.36 12.65
C GLN A 131 8.72 -1.58 11.75
N SER A 132 9.44 -2.65 12.07
CA SER A 132 9.22 -3.94 11.43
C SER A 132 7.89 -4.53 11.91
N LEU A 133 7.15 -5.14 10.98
CA LEU A 133 6.16 -6.14 11.34
C LEU A 133 6.87 -7.47 11.64
N PRO A 134 6.23 -8.36 12.42
CA PRO A 134 6.69 -9.73 12.62
C PRO A 134 6.77 -10.53 11.31
#